data_AF-A0A6M3Y611-F1
#
_entry.id   AF-A0A6M3Y611-F1
#
_cell.length_a   1.000
_cell.length_b   1.000
_cell.length_c   1.000
_cell.angle_alpha   90.00
_cell.angle_beta   90.00
_cell.angle_gamma   90.00
#
_symmetry.space_group_name_H-M   'P 1'
#
loop_
_entity.id
_entity.type
_entity.pdbx_description
1 polymer ?
#
loop_
_entity_poly.entity_id
_entity_poly.type
_entity_poly.pdbx_seq_one_letter_code
_entity_poly.pdbx_strand_id
1 'polypeptide(L)' 'MKGQIDKHGNLHIERAGSPRPQFCRKTQNPCGDDCPKFGEPYYSQIMDNKGEWVDGFSLRLCERDQLFFTEFDDYREKQ' A
#
# COMPACT_ATOMS: atom_id res chain seq x y z
N MET A 1 7.99 6.88 -1.52
CA MET A 1 6.75 7.11 -0.73
C MET A 1 6.80 6.20 0.48
N LYS A 2 6.22 6.60 1.62
CA LYS A 2 6.10 5.73 2.80
C LYS A 2 4.70 5.15 2.92
N GLY A 3 4.63 3.86 3.22
CA GLY A 3 3.39 3.13 3.43
C GLY A 3 3.40 2.41 4.76
N GLN A 4 2.22 2.19 5.34
CA GLN A 4 2.07 1.45 6.58
C GLN A 4 0.77 0.65 6.55
N ILE A 5 0.79 -0.60 7.01
CA ILE A 5 -0.42 -1.35 7.36
C ILE A 5 -0.51 -1.41 8.88
N ASP A 6 -1.60 -0.90 9.44
CA ASP A 6 -1.82 -0.97 10.89
C ASP A 6 -2.26 -2.37 11.35
N LYS A 7 -2.30 -2.59 12.66
CA LYS A 7 -2.71 -3.86 13.28
C LYS A 7 -4.13 -4.33 12.90
N HIS A 8 -4.95 -3.44 12.36
CA HIS A 8 -6.31 -3.74 11.91
C HIS A 8 -6.38 -4.00 10.40
N GLY A 9 -5.24 -3.99 9.69
CA GLY A 9 -5.17 -4.23 8.26
C GLY A 9 -5.48 -3.00 7.40
N ASN A 10 -5.45 -1.78 7.94
CA ASN A 10 -5.68 -0.58 7.13
C ASN A 10 -4.37 -0.02 6.57
N LEU A 11 -4.37 0.30 5.26
CA LEU A 11 -3.26 1.00 4.61
C LEU A 11 -3.31 2.50 4.87
N HIS A 12 -2.17 3.02 5.34
CA HIS A 12 -1.85 4.42 5.49
C HIS A 12 -0.74 4.78 4.52
N ILE A 13 -0.93 5.87 3.78
CA ILE A 13 0.09 6.39 2.86
C ILE A 13 0.50 7.77 3.35
N GLU A 14 1.80 8.00 3.50
CA GLU A 14 2.29 9.32 3.84
C GLU A 14 2.12 10.29 2.65
N ARG A 15 1.37 11.36 2.87
CA ARG A 15 1.20 12.47 1.93
C ARG A 15 1.38 13.78 2.68
N ALA A 16 2.26 14.64 2.15
CA ALA A 16 2.62 15.93 2.76
C ALA A 16 3.07 15.80 4.24
N GLY A 17 3.89 14.80 4.55
CA GLY A 17 4.46 14.59 5.89
C GLY A 17 3.47 14.02 6.92
N SER A 18 2.31 13.53 6.49
CA SER A 18 1.33 12.92 7.40
C SER A 18 0.75 11.63 6.80
N PRO A 19 0.63 10.54 7.58
CA PRO A 19 -0.04 9.33 7.14
C PRO A 19 -1.53 9.61 6.92
N ARG A 20 -2.04 9.24 5.74
CA ARG A 20 -3.44 9.35 5.39
C ARG A 20 -4.02 7.96 5.11
N PRO A 21 -5.07 7.54 5.83
CA PRO A 21 -5.73 6.27 5.56
C PRO A 21 -6.32 6.28 4.16
N GLN A 22 -6.15 5.19 3.42
CA GLN A 22 -6.79 5.02 2.13
C GLN A 22 -8.18 4.39 2.29
N PHE A 23 -9.21 5.14 1.90
CA PHE A 23 -10.59 4.68 1.86
C PHE A 23 -11.00 4.31 0.44
N CYS A 24 -11.77 3.23 0.29
CA CYS A 24 -12.34 2.86 -1.01
C CYS A 24 -13.48 3.83 -1.35
N ARG A 25 -13.42 4.46 -2.53
CA ARG A 25 -14.41 5.47 -2.96
C ARG A 25 -15.57 4.88 -3.77
N LYS A 26 -15.46 3.61 -4.21
CA LYS A 26 -16.47 2.94 -5.05
C LYS A 26 -17.34 1.99 -4.23
N THR A 27 -18.64 2.26 -4.24
CA THR A 27 -19.69 1.57 -3.47
C THR A 27 -20.52 0.57 -4.31
N GLN A 28 -20.19 0.33 -5.59
CA GLN A 28 -21.11 -0.33 -6.53
C GLN A 28 -20.68 -1.67 -7.16
N ASN A 29 -19.56 -2.29 -6.78
CA ASN A 29 -19.24 -3.71 -7.12
C ASN A 29 -18.24 -4.28 -6.11
N PRO A 30 -18.24 -5.60 -5.80
CA PRO A 30 -17.89 -6.03 -4.47
C PRO A 30 -16.39 -6.01 -4.27
N CYS A 31 -15.99 -4.92 -3.62
CA CYS A 31 -14.90 -4.97 -2.68
C CYS A 31 -15.43 -5.10 -1.26
N GLY A 32 -15.27 -6.24 -0.59
CA GLY A 32 -15.62 -6.39 0.83
C GLY A 32 -14.91 -7.57 1.43
N ASP A 33 -14.54 -7.54 2.73
CA ASP A 33 -13.61 -8.42 3.50
C ASP A 33 -12.52 -9.10 2.65
N ASP A 34 -12.97 -10.01 1.80
CA ASP A 34 -12.56 -10.38 0.43
C ASP A 34 -12.32 -9.25 -0.62
N CYS A 35 -12.11 -8.00 -0.21
CA CYS A 35 -11.43 -6.99 -1.01
C CYS A 35 -10.66 -6.06 -0.09
N PRO A 36 -9.46 -6.51 0.30
CA PRO A 36 -8.50 -5.61 0.82
C PRO A 36 -8.26 -4.61 -0.32
N LYS A 37 -8.34 -3.31 0.00
CA LYS A 37 -8.20 -2.21 -0.97
C LYS A 37 -6.85 -2.27 -1.73
N PHE A 38 -6.02 -3.24 -1.36
CA PHE A 38 -4.70 -3.60 -1.82
C PHE A 38 -4.37 -5.06 -1.44
N GLY A 39 -3.50 -5.75 -2.18
CA GLY A 39 -3.00 -7.09 -1.85
C GLY A 39 -1.84 -7.06 -0.84
N GLU A 40 -1.12 -8.17 -0.67
CA GLU A 40 0.07 -8.21 0.19
C GLU A 40 1.22 -7.38 -0.39
N PRO A 41 1.95 -6.61 0.45
CA PRO A 41 3.18 -5.96 0.02
C PRO A 41 4.23 -7.02 -0.33
N TYR A 42 5.00 -6.80 -1.39
CA TYR A 42 6.12 -7.65 -1.74
C TYR A 42 7.36 -6.82 -2.08
N TYR A 43 8.52 -7.37 -1.76
CA TYR A 43 9.79 -6.74 -2.07
C TYR A 43 10.07 -6.80 -3.58
N SER A 44 10.48 -5.68 -4.16
CA SER A 44 10.77 -5.58 -5.60
C SER A 44 11.70 -4.41 -5.86
N GLN A 45 12.40 -4.43 -7.00
CA GLN A 45 13.03 -3.22 -7.51
C GLN A 45 11.96 -2.24 -8.01
N ILE A 46 12.06 -1.00 -7.54
CA ILE A 46 11.17 0.11 -7.91
C ILE A 46 12.01 1.26 -8.44
N MET A 47 11.41 2.11 -9.28
CA MET A 47 12.07 3.32 -9.73
C MET A 47 11.86 4.43 -8.69
N ASP A 48 12.94 5.02 -8.20
CA ASP A 48 12.87 6.15 -7.28
C ASP A 48 12.56 7.47 -8.01
N ASN A 49 12.47 8.56 -7.26
CA ASN A 49 12.18 9.88 -7.83
C ASN A 49 13.32 10.44 -8.71
N LYS A 50 14.51 9.82 -8.70
CA LYS A 50 15.66 10.18 -9.53
C LYS A 50 15.77 9.31 -10.79
N GLY A 51 14.86 8.34 -10.96
CA GLY A 51 14.90 7.41 -12.08
C GLY A 51 15.84 6.23 -11.87
N GLU A 52 16.33 6.01 -10.65
CA GLU A 52 17.23 4.91 -10.31
C GLU A 52 16.41 3.71 -9.81
N TRP A 53 16.87 2.50 -10.16
CA TRP A 53 16.29 1.28 -9.59
C TRP A 53 16.81 1.09 -8.18
N VAL A 54 15.88 1.07 -7.22
CA VAL A 54 16.16 0.86 -5.80
C VAL A 54 15.32 -0.28 -5.28
N ASP A 55 15.78 -0.86 -4.20
CA ASP A 55 14.98 -1.80 -3.43
C ASP A 55 13.80 -1.11 -2.75
N GLY A 56 12.63 -1.75 -2.77
CA GLY A 56 11.44 -1.23 -2.11
C GLY A 56 10.30 -2.24 -2.06
N PHE A 57 9.13 -1.73 -1.69
CA PHE A 57 7.92 -2.52 -1.56
C PHE A 57 6.90 -2.11 -2.61
N SER A 58 6.35 -3.11 -3.28
CA SER A 58 5.24 -2.98 -4.19
C SER A 58 3.96 -3.46 -3.52
N LEU A 59 2.88 -2.72 -3.73
CA LEU A 59 1.56 -3.05 -3.22
C LEU A 59 0.54 -2.87 -4.33
N ARG A 60 -0.14 -3.94 -4.71
CA ARG A 60 -1.17 -3.88 -5.74
C ARG A 60 -2.47 -3.37 -5.13
N LEU A 61 -3.10 -2.35 -5.69
CA LEU A 61 -4.44 -1.90 -5.33
C LEU A 61 -5.51 -2.72 -6.06
N CYS A 62 -6.72 -2.76 -5.48
CA CYS A 62 -7.86 -3.28 -6.23
C CYS A 62 -8.14 -2.35 -7.43
N GLU A 63 -8.42 -2.93 -8.61
CA GLU A 63 -8.52 -2.24 -9.92
C GLU A 63 -7.20 -2.04 -10.72
N ARG A 64 -6.14 -2.79 -10.37
CA ARG A 64 -4.84 -2.94 -11.11
C ARG A 64 -3.82 -1.83 -10.94
N ASP A 65 -4.13 -0.78 -10.19
CA ASP A 65 -3.11 0.20 -9.83
C ASP A 65 -2.06 -0.42 -8.89
N GLN A 66 -0.82 0.05 -8.96
CA GLN A 66 0.27 -0.41 -8.11
C GLN A 66 0.91 0.78 -7.42
N LEU A 67 1.11 0.65 -6.12
CA LEU A 67 1.85 1.61 -5.31
C LEU A 67 3.26 1.09 -5.06
N PHE A 68 4.21 2.02 -5.08
CA PHE A 68 5.63 1.77 -4.83
C PHE A 68 6.07 2.55 -3.61
N PHE A 69 6.69 1.85 -2.68
CA PHE A 69 7.13 2.37 -1.39
C PHE A 69 8.61 2.15 -1.21
N THR A 70 9.32 3.22 -0.82
CA THR A 70 10.74 3.17 -0.45
C THR A 70 10.91 2.74 1.01
N GLU A 71 9.87 2.94 1.83
CA GLU A 71 9.78 2.51 3.22
C GLU A 71 8.36 1.96 3.45
N PHE A 72 8.26 0.77 4.06
CA PHE A 72 6.98 0.13 4.31
C PHE A 72 6.99 -0.64 5.63
N ASP A 73 6.06 -0.32 6.52
CA ASP A 73 5.89 -1.03 7.78
C ASP A 73 4.58 -1.81 7.81
N ASP A 74 4.61 -3.05 8.29
CA ASP A 74 3.44 -3.88 8.47
C ASP A 74 3.32 -4.34 9.92
N TYR A 75 2.31 -3.80 10.61
CA TYR A 75 2.05 -4.04 12.04
C TYR A 75 0.96 -5.08 12.29
N ARG A 76 0.51 -5.80 11.26
CA ARG A 76 -0.38 -6.94 11.45
C ARG A 76 0.34 -8.02 12.25
N GLU A 77 -0.35 -8.65 13.19
CA GLU A 77 0.21 -9.82 13.87
C GLU A 77 0.44 -10.92 12.83
N LYS A 78 1.62 -11.56 12.87
CA LYS A 78 1.88 -12.76 12.05
C LYS A 78 0.90 -13.84 12.53
N GLN A 79 -0.11 -14.15 11.72
CA GLN A 79 -0.97 -15.32 11.94
C GLN A 79 -0.17 -16.61 11.81
#